data_AF-A0AAW4C5X1-F1
#
_entry.id   AF-A0AAW4C5X1-F1
#
_cell.length_a   1.000
_cell.length_b   1.000
_cell.length_c   1.000
_cell.angle_alpha   90.00
_cell.angle_beta   90.00
_cell.angle_gamma   90.00
#
_symmetry.space_group_name_H-M   'P 1'
#
loop_
_entity.id
_entity.type
_entity.pdbx_description
1 polymer ?
#
loop_
_entity_poly.entity_id
_entity_poly.type
_entity_poly.pdbx_seq_one_letter_code
_entity_poly.pdbx_strand_id
1 'polypeptide(L)' 'MLSLPSAWLAELNDQHALIADPDGRATVLTELAVSAHRRCDVDADQLADMLEFAESARLWALEHDQPCGPLRVDLGSTRR' A
#
# COMPACT_ATOMS: atom_id res chain seq x y z
N MET A 1 -14.98 -16.03 -4.39
CA MET A 1 -14.35 -14.86 -5.04
C MET A 1 -14.78 -13.64 -4.23
N LEU A 2 -13.83 -12.92 -3.63
CA LEU A 2 -14.12 -11.69 -2.89
C LEU A 2 -14.70 -10.67 -3.89
N SER A 3 -15.96 -10.32 -3.75
CA SER A 3 -16.62 -9.30 -4.55
C SER A 3 -16.36 -7.93 -3.92
N LEU A 4 -15.10 -7.48 -3.99
CA LEU A 4 -14.68 -6.19 -3.45
C LEU A 4 -15.13 -5.03 -4.36
N PRO A 5 -15.32 -3.81 -3.80
CA PRO A 5 -15.69 -2.65 -4.59
C PRO A 5 -14.67 -2.33 -5.69
N SER A 6 -15.14 -2.14 -6.93
CA SER A 6 -14.28 -1.89 -8.10
C SER A 6 -13.46 -0.60 -7.97
N ALA A 7 -14.04 0.45 -7.40
CA ALA A 7 -13.34 1.72 -7.15
C ALA A 7 -12.16 1.54 -6.18
N TRP A 8 -12.33 0.70 -5.15
CA TRP A 8 -11.26 0.39 -4.21
C TRP A 8 -10.17 -0.46 -4.86
N LEU A 9 -10.54 -1.45 -5.69
CA LEU A 9 -9.58 -2.23 -6.47
C LEU A 9 -8.82 -1.38 -7.50
N ALA A 10 -9.42 -0.34 -8.06
CA ALA A 10 -8.74 0.56 -8.99
C ALA A 10 -7.60 1.31 -8.30
N GLU A 11 -7.84 1.85 -7.10
CA GLU A 11 -6.80 2.51 -6.30
C GLU A 11 -5.70 1.52 -5.87
N LEU A 12 -6.08 0.30 -5.44
CA LEU A 12 -5.10 -0.73 -5.03
C LEU A 12 -4.20 -1.17 -6.19
N ASN A 13 -4.73 -1.20 -7.42
CA ASN A 13 -3.97 -1.60 -8.60
C ASN A 13 -3.15 -0.45 -9.20
N ASP A 14 -3.32 0.80 -8.73
CA ASP A 14 -2.48 1.92 -9.14
C ASP A 14 -1.14 1.91 -8.38
N GLN A 15 -0.27 0.99 -8.81
CA GLN A 15 1.07 0.81 -8.27
C GLN A 15 1.91 2.08 -8.36
N HIS A 16 1.73 2.89 -9.42
CA HIS A 16 2.48 4.11 -9.60
C HIS A 16 2.08 5.16 -8.55
N ALA A 17 0.78 5.33 -8.29
CA ALA A 17 0.30 6.21 -7.23
C ALA A 17 0.71 5.71 -5.84
N LEU A 18 0.67 4.39 -5.60
CA LEU A 18 1.11 3.78 -4.34
C LEU A 18 2.58 4.05 -4.05
N ILE A 19 3.48 3.87 -5.03
CA ILE A 19 4.91 4.15 -4.84
C ILE A 19 5.15 5.65 -4.61
N ALA A 20 4.44 6.52 -5.33
CA ALA A 20 4.63 7.97 -5.24
C ALA A 20 4.17 8.58 -3.90
N ASP A 21 3.16 7.99 -3.25
CA ASP A 21 2.64 8.42 -1.95
C ASP A 21 2.04 7.22 -1.17
N PRO A 22 2.89 6.37 -0.56
CA PRO A 22 2.44 5.15 0.12
C PRO A 22 1.45 5.42 1.24
N ASP A 23 1.77 6.38 2.13
CA ASP A 23 0.96 6.70 3.30
C ASP A 23 -0.37 7.39 2.92
N GLY A 24 -0.33 8.31 1.94
CA GLY A 24 -1.54 8.96 1.44
C GLY A 24 -2.47 7.97 0.77
N ARG A 25 -1.95 7.05 -0.05
CA ARG A 25 -2.77 6.03 -0.71
C ARG A 25 -3.30 4.97 0.23
N ALA A 26 -2.55 4.56 1.26
CA ALA A 26 -3.06 3.67 2.29
C ALA A 26 -4.23 4.30 3.07
N THR A 27 -4.17 5.61 3.32
CA THR A 27 -5.26 6.37 3.93
C THR A 27 -6.51 6.35 3.05
N VAL A 28 -6.38 6.65 1.75
CA VAL A 28 -7.49 6.60 0.79
C VAL A 28 -8.12 5.21 0.72
N LEU A 29 -7.31 4.16 0.63
CA LEU A 29 -7.80 2.77 0.62
C LEU A 29 -8.57 2.42 1.90
N THR A 30 -8.08 2.87 3.06
CA THR A 30 -8.75 2.69 4.36
C THR A 30 -10.09 3.42 4.40
N GLU A 31 -10.14 4.67 3.96
CA GLU A 31 -11.37 5.47 3.92
C GLU A 31 -12.42 4.86 2.99
N LEU A 32 -12.01 4.38 1.83
CA LEU A 32 -12.89 3.70 0.87
C LEU A 32 -13.44 2.39 1.44
N ALA A 33 -12.61 1.59 2.13
CA ALA A 33 -13.04 0.36 2.77
C ALA A 33 -14.07 0.62 3.89
N VAL A 34 -13.77 1.56 4.79
CA VAL A 34 -14.70 1.95 5.86
C VAL A 34 -16.00 2.52 5.29
N SER A 35 -15.91 3.32 4.23
CA SER A 35 -17.10 3.88 3.57
C SER A 35 -17.96 2.80 2.91
N ALA A 36 -17.35 1.79 2.28
CA ALA A 36 -18.07 0.65 1.72
C ALA A 36 -18.80 -0.16 2.80
N HIS A 37 -18.12 -0.43 3.93
CA HIS A 37 -18.73 -1.14 5.04
C HIS A 37 -19.89 -0.36 5.67
N ARG A 38 -19.73 0.97 5.83
CA ARG A 38 -20.81 1.85 6.33
C ARG A 38 -22.05 1.87 5.43
N ARG A 39 -21.89 1.63 4.13
CA ARG A 39 -23.00 1.49 3.16
C ARG A 39 -23.55 0.06 3.10
N CYS A 40 -22.99 -0.86 3.88
CA CYS A 40 -23.27 -2.30 3.81
C CYS A 40 -22.95 -2.92 2.45
N ASP A 41 -22.04 -2.32 1.67
CA ASP A 41 -21.57 -2.89 0.39
C ASP A 41 -20.64 -4.10 0.62
N VAL A 42 -19.97 -4.13 1.79
CA VAL A 42 -19.09 -5.21 2.24
C VAL A 42 -19.38 -5.56 3.69
N ASP A 43 -19.24 -6.83 4.03
CA ASP A 43 -19.36 -7.30 5.42
C ASP A 43 -18.10 -7.02 6.25
N ALA A 44 -18.10 -7.43 7.51
CA ALA A 44 -17.00 -7.18 8.44
C ALA A 44 -15.73 -7.98 8.09
N ASP A 45 -15.87 -9.19 7.53
CA ASP A 45 -14.76 -10.04 7.14
C ASP A 45 -14.08 -9.43 5.89
N GLN A 46 -14.88 -9.00 4.91
CA GLN A 46 -14.42 -8.29 3.73
C GLN A 46 -13.78 -6.94 4.09
N LEU A 47 -14.30 -6.22 5.09
CA LEU A 47 -13.66 -5.01 5.60
C LEU A 47 -12.27 -5.32 6.17
N ALA A 48 -12.14 -6.39 6.97
CA ALA A 48 -10.87 -6.78 7.54
C ALA A 48 -9.84 -7.10 6.43
N ASP A 49 -10.25 -7.88 5.42
CA ASP A 49 -9.42 -8.19 4.25
C ASP A 49 -8.97 -6.91 3.52
N MET A 50 -9.90 -5.96 3.28
CA MET A 50 -9.58 -4.69 2.62
C MET A 50 -8.55 -3.86 3.42
N LEU A 51 -8.66 -3.83 4.74
CA LEU A 51 -7.69 -3.12 5.60
C LEU A 51 -6.32 -3.80 5.59
N GLU A 52 -6.29 -5.13 5.61
CA GLU A 52 -5.04 -5.89 5.51
C GLU A 52 -4.34 -5.66 4.17
N PHE A 53 -5.09 -5.65 3.07
CA PHE A 53 -4.54 -5.34 1.75
C PHE A 53 -4.04 -3.89 1.65
N ALA A 54 -4.73 -2.93 2.27
CA ALA A 54 -4.28 -1.53 2.27
C ALA A 54 -2.93 -1.38 2.99
N GLU A 55 -2.74 -2.02 4.14
CA GLU A 55 -1.44 -1.98 4.85
C GLU A 55 -0.37 -2.77 4.09
N SER A 56 -0.72 -3.92 3.53
CA SER A 56 0.22 -4.71 2.72
C SER A 56 0.71 -3.93 1.49
N ALA A 57 -0.18 -3.20 0.83
CA ALA A 57 0.17 -2.32 -0.29
C ALA A 57 1.09 -1.16 0.15
N ARG A 58 0.84 -0.59 1.33
CA ARG A 58 1.70 0.45 1.92
C ARG A 58 3.11 -0.05 2.17
N LEU A 59 3.24 -1.22 2.81
CA LEU A 59 4.54 -1.84 3.09
C LEU A 59 5.29 -2.17 1.80
N TRP A 60 4.60 -2.76 0.82
CA TRP A 60 5.17 -3.04 -0.50
C TRP A 60 5.67 -1.77 -1.19
N ALA A 61 4.88 -0.70 -1.16
CA ALA A 61 5.23 0.57 -1.79
C ALA A 61 6.43 1.25 -1.11
N LEU A 62 6.53 1.20 0.22
CA LEU A 62 7.68 1.72 0.98
C LEU A 62 8.99 1.00 0.64
N GLU A 63 8.94 -0.30 0.38
CA GLU A 63 10.10 -1.07 -0.07
C GLU A 63 10.55 -0.67 -1.48
N HIS A 64 9.62 -0.21 -2.33
CA HIS A 64 9.87 0.20 -3.72
C HIS A 64 10.19 1.70 -3.87
N ASP A 65 9.75 2.54 -2.93
CA ASP A 65 10.13 3.96 -2.84
C ASP A 65 11.57 4.12 -2.31
N GLN A 66 12.16 3.08 -1.72
CA GLN A 66 13.59 3.10 -1.46
C GLN A 66 14.31 3.34 -2.78
N PRO A 67 15.04 4.46 -2.96
CA PRO A 67 15.92 4.58 -4.09
C PRO A 67 16.82 3.37 -4.02
N CYS A 68 16.91 2.63 -5.13
CA CYS A 68 18.01 1.74 -5.40
C CYS A 68 19.27 2.60 -5.44
N GLY A 69 19.68 3.08 -4.26
CA GLY A 69 20.87 3.84 -4.04
C GLY A 69 22.00 2.85 -4.18
N PRO A 70 23.07 3.20 -4.92
CA PRO A 70 24.23 2.33 -4.97
C PRO A 70 24.61 2.08 -3.53
N LEU A 71 24.76 0.81 -3.16
CA LEU A 71 25.40 0.39 -1.93
C LEU A 71 26.55 1.37 -1.70
N ARG A 72 26.39 2.23 -0.70
CA ARG A 72 27.47 3.06 -0.22
C ARG A 72 28.37 2.08 0.49
N VAL A 73 29.16 1.34 -0.31
CA VAL A 73 30.35 0.66 0.14
C VAL A 73 31.22 1.79 0.68
N ASP A 74 31.06 2.07 1.97
CA ASP A 74 32.12 2.67 2.74
C ASP A 74 33.29 1.70 2.63
N LEU A 75 34.10 1.88 1.59
CA LEU A 75 35.49 1.45 1.51
C LEU A 75 36.26 2.31 2.52
N GLY A 76 35.90 2.15 3.79
CA GLY A 76 36.62 2.65 4.92
C GLY A 76 37.95 1.92 5.00
N SER A 77 39.02 2.65 4.71
CA SER A 77 40.32 2.47 5.33
C SER A 77 40.93 1.06 5.28
N THR A 78 41.62 0.74 4.18
CA THR A 78 42.89 0.02 4.35
C THR A 78 44.01 1.04 4.22
N ARG A 79 44.52 1.47 5.37
CA ARG A 79 45.76 2.25 5.51
C ARG A 79 46.87 1.59 4.67
N ARG A 80 47.64 2.39 3.96
CA ARG A 80 49.00 2.03 3.55
C ARG A 80 49.93 3.20 3.81
#